data_AF-A0A377TR96-F1
#
_entry.id   AF-A0A377TR96-F1
#
_cell.length_a   1.000
_cell.length_b   1.000
_cell.length_c   1.000
_cell.angle_alpha   90.00
_cell.angle_beta   90.00
_cell.angle_gamma   90.00
#
_symmetry.space_group_name_H-M   'P 1'
#
loop_
_entity.id
_entity.type
_entity.pdbx_description
1 polymer ?
#
loop_
_entity_poly.entity_id
_entity_poly.type
_entity_poly.pdbx_seq_one_letter_code
_entity_poly.pdbx_strand_id
1 'polypeptide(L)'
;MNLQVANARGVEVMNTPGRNARSVAEFTVGMILAEMRNIARSHDALRDKYWRKDSPNHQAIPELGGKVVGLVGLGHIAQLVAGFLSGFGTEIIFYDKYVAGHERYEKVDSLDELVQRADVISLHARLTPETENLINAHHSR
;
A
#
# COMPACT_ATOMS: atom_id res chain seq x y z
N MET A 1 -9.96 -5.17 -20.39
CA MET A 1 -11.32 -5.41 -20.92
C MET A 1 -11.80 -4.11 -21.55
N ASN A 2 -12.22 -4.10 -22.81
CA ASN A 2 -12.80 -2.90 -23.44
C ASN A 2 -14.31 -2.87 -23.16
N LEU A 3 -14.71 -2.07 -22.17
CA LEU A 3 -16.11 -1.98 -21.74
C LEU A 3 -17.04 -1.42 -22.84
N GLN A 4 -16.53 -0.51 -23.68
CA GLN A 4 -17.30 0.10 -24.76
C GLN A 4 -17.66 -0.93 -25.84
N VAL A 5 -16.70 -1.75 -26.26
CA VAL A 5 -16.92 -2.81 -27.26
C VAL A 5 -17.82 -3.91 -26.71
N ALA A 6 -17.68 -4.29 -25.44
CA ALA A 6 -18.54 -5.28 -24.81
C ALA A 6 -20.01 -4.81 -24.79
N ASN A 7 -20.25 -3.58 -24.34
CA ASN A 7 -21.59 -2.99 -24.34
C ASN A 7 -22.18 -2.87 -25.76
N ALA A 8 -21.39 -2.44 -26.75
CA ALA A 8 -21.84 -2.33 -28.13
C ALA A 8 -22.25 -3.68 -28.77
N ARG A 9 -21.74 -4.79 -28.22
CA ARG A 9 -22.07 -6.16 -28.66
C ARG A 9 -23.11 -6.85 -27.76
N GLY A 10 -23.70 -6.14 -26.80
CA GLY A 10 -24.66 -6.71 -25.86
C GLY A 10 -24.04 -7.75 -24.91
N VAL A 11 -22.73 -7.71 -24.69
CA VAL A 11 -22.03 -8.62 -23.77
C VAL A 11 -22.02 -8.00 -22.37
N GLU A 12 -22.69 -8.65 -21.43
CA GLU A 12 -22.71 -8.23 -20.03
C GLU A 12 -21.35 -8.45 -19.35
N VAL A 13 -20.90 -7.46 -18.59
CA VAL A 13 -19.64 -7.53 -17.83
C VAL A 13 -19.93 -7.28 -16.37
N MET A 14 -19.60 -8.27 -15.53
CA MET A 14 -19.74 -8.19 -14.07
C MET A 14 -18.38 -8.36 -13.39
N ASN A 15 -18.20 -7.74 -12.23
CA ASN A 15 -17.10 -7.99 -11.32
C ASN A 15 -17.60 -8.59 -10.01
N THR A 16 -16.69 -9.01 -9.13
CA THR A 16 -17.02 -9.48 -7.78
C THR A 16 -16.39 -8.54 -6.73
N PRO A 17 -17.00 -7.36 -6.48
CA PRO A 17 -16.45 -6.38 -5.55
C PRO A 17 -16.20 -7.01 -4.17
N GLY A 18 -15.04 -6.75 -3.59
CA GLY A 18 -14.72 -7.14 -2.22
C GLY A 18 -14.36 -8.62 -2.01
N ARG A 19 -14.58 -9.52 -2.98
CA ARG A 19 -14.36 -10.97 -2.82
C ARG A 19 -12.98 -11.34 -2.29
N ASN A 20 -11.94 -10.63 -2.71
CA ASN A 20 -10.56 -10.84 -2.29
C ASN A 20 -9.99 -9.68 -1.47
N ALA A 21 -10.83 -8.72 -1.02
CA ALA A 21 -10.34 -7.50 -0.36
C ALA A 21 -9.53 -7.82 0.89
N ARG A 22 -10.01 -8.76 1.72
CA ARG A 22 -9.30 -9.21 2.91
C ARG A 22 -7.96 -9.87 2.58
N SER A 23 -7.94 -10.78 1.60
CA SER A 23 -6.70 -11.45 1.18
C SER A 23 -5.65 -10.47 0.66
N VAL A 24 -6.06 -9.46 -0.11
CA VAL A 24 -5.16 -8.40 -0.58
C VAL A 24 -4.64 -7.56 0.60
N ALA A 25 -5.51 -7.23 1.56
CA ALA A 25 -5.11 -6.47 2.74
C ALA A 25 -4.10 -7.24 3.61
N GLU A 26 -4.35 -8.53 3.90
CA GLU A 26 -3.43 -9.40 4.65
C GLU A 26 -2.08 -9.55 3.93
N PHE A 27 -2.11 -9.74 2.60
CA PHE A 27 -0.90 -9.80 1.78
C PHE A 27 -0.11 -8.49 1.83
N THR A 28 -0.79 -7.34 1.78
CA THR A 28 -0.16 -6.01 1.88
C THR A 28 0.60 -5.86 3.20
N VAL A 29 -0.03 -6.21 4.32
CA VAL A 29 0.63 -6.18 5.66
C VAL A 29 1.83 -7.12 5.69
N GLY A 30 1.70 -8.32 5.12
CA GLY A 30 2.81 -9.26 4.98
C GLY A 30 3.99 -8.69 4.19
N MET A 31 3.72 -8.00 3.08
CA MET A 31 4.75 -7.35 2.25
C MET A 31 5.45 -6.21 2.99
N ILE A 32 4.71 -5.38 3.74
CA ILE A 32 5.29 -4.32 4.57
C ILE A 32 6.27 -4.92 5.59
N LEU A 33 5.83 -5.95 6.33
CA LEU A 33 6.69 -6.63 7.33
C LEU A 33 7.90 -7.30 6.67
N ALA A 34 7.71 -7.96 5.53
CA ALA A 34 8.76 -8.64 4.80
C ALA A 34 9.85 -7.67 4.34
N GLU A 35 9.46 -6.49 3.86
CA GLU A 35 10.38 -5.45 3.42
C GLU A 35 11.13 -4.83 4.61
N MET A 36 10.40 -4.38 5.63
CA MET A 36 10.98 -3.72 6.80
C MET A 36 11.97 -4.62 7.55
N ARG A 37 11.66 -5.91 7.66
CA ARG A 37 12.44 -6.88 8.45
C ARG A 37 13.37 -7.75 7.62
N ASN A 38 13.51 -7.49 6.32
CA ASN A 38 14.34 -8.26 5.39
C ASN A 38 14.02 -9.77 5.37
N ILE A 39 12.77 -10.16 5.58
CA ILE A 39 12.40 -11.57 5.76
C ILE A 39 12.79 -12.38 4.52
N ALA A 40 12.38 -11.92 3.33
CA ALA A 40 12.66 -12.60 2.07
C ALA A 40 14.17 -12.63 1.76
N ARG A 41 14.88 -11.50 1.94
CA ARG A 41 16.32 -11.39 1.69
C ARG A 41 17.14 -12.29 2.62
N SER A 42 16.74 -12.39 3.88
CA SER A 42 17.41 -13.21 4.88
C SER A 42 17.16 -14.69 4.61
N HIS A 43 15.92 -15.05 4.23
CA HIS A 43 15.58 -16.42 3.84
C HIS A 43 16.40 -16.89 2.63
N ASP A 44 16.46 -16.08 1.57
CA ASP A 44 17.20 -16.43 0.35
C ASP A 44 18.70 -16.63 0.63
N ALA A 45 19.32 -15.73 1.40
CA ALA A 45 20.72 -15.86 1.81
C ALA A 45 20.99 -17.13 2.63
N LEU A 46 20.10 -17.49 3.55
CA LEU A 46 20.23 -18.71 4.35
C LEU A 46 20.16 -19.98 3.50
N ARG A 47 19.42 -19.94 2.38
CA ARG A 47 19.35 -21.06 1.44
C ARG A 47 20.73 -21.34 0.81
N ASP A 48 21.54 -20.31 0.66
CA ASP A 48 22.93 -20.38 0.20
C ASP A 48 23.93 -20.55 1.35
N LYS A 49 23.45 -20.90 2.56
CA LYS A 49 24.23 -21.05 3.80
C LYS A 49 24.98 -19.77 4.20
N TYR A 50 24.48 -18.61 3.75
CA TYR A 50 25.05 -17.32 4.06
C TYR A 50 24.18 -16.57 5.07
N TRP A 51 24.80 -16.13 6.17
CA TRP A 51 24.13 -15.25 7.13
C TRP A 51 24.29 -13.79 6.69
N ARG A 52 23.30 -13.26 5.99
CA ARG A 52 23.33 -11.88 5.48
C ARG A 52 23.24 -10.87 6.62
N LYS A 53 24.29 -10.06 6.78
CA LYS A 53 24.30 -8.90 7.70
C LYS A 53 24.10 -7.56 6.97
N ASP A 54 24.37 -7.53 5.67
CA ASP A 54 24.36 -6.30 4.86
C ASP A 54 23.09 -6.18 4.01
N SER A 55 21.98 -5.82 4.65
CA SER A 55 20.72 -5.43 4.00
C SER A 55 20.66 -3.90 3.79
N PRO A 56 19.83 -3.37 2.89
CA PRO A 56 19.77 -1.92 2.63
C PRO A 56 19.56 -1.06 3.89
N ASN A 57 18.80 -1.57 4.86
CA ASN A 57 18.54 -0.93 6.15
C ASN A 57 19.29 -1.59 7.33
N HIS A 58 20.41 -2.28 7.10
CA HIS A 58 21.13 -3.00 8.17
C HIS A 58 21.64 -2.10 9.29
N GLN A 59 21.88 -0.81 9.02
CA GLN A 59 22.31 0.16 10.03
C GLN A 59 21.25 0.37 11.13
N ALA A 60 19.98 0.24 10.77
CA ALA A 60 18.86 0.28 11.70
C ALA A 60 17.66 -0.44 11.06
N ILE A 61 17.47 -1.72 11.43
CA ILE A 61 16.30 -2.48 10.98
C ILE A 61 15.07 -1.88 11.67
N PRO A 62 14.14 -1.27 10.92
CA PRO A 62 13.03 -0.55 11.53
C PRO A 62 11.99 -1.51 12.10
N GLU A 63 11.39 -1.11 13.21
CA GLU A 63 10.15 -1.67 13.70
C GLU A 63 8.97 -0.93 13.08
N LEU A 64 7.83 -1.63 12.94
CA LEU A 64 6.60 -1.07 12.38
C LEU A 64 5.88 -0.14 13.39
N GLY A 65 5.99 -0.42 14.69
CA GLY A 65 5.37 0.42 15.71
C GLY A 65 5.91 1.86 15.69
N GLY A 66 5.01 2.83 15.83
CA GLY A 66 5.34 4.26 15.81
C GLY A 66 5.74 4.81 14.45
N LYS A 67 5.58 4.03 13.36
CA LYS A 67 5.78 4.51 11.98
C LYS A 67 4.50 5.10 11.41
N VAL A 68 4.67 6.03 10.49
CA VAL A 68 3.58 6.64 9.71
C VAL A 68 3.40 5.84 8.41
N VAL A 69 2.19 5.30 8.21
CA VAL A 69 1.83 4.59 6.97
C VAL A 69 0.88 5.46 6.16
N GLY A 70 1.31 5.84 4.96
CA GLY A 70 0.55 6.61 3.99
C GLY A 70 -0.19 5.70 3.00
N LEU A 71 -1.52 5.83 2.96
CA LEU A 71 -2.38 5.10 2.02
C LEU A 71 -2.84 6.02 0.88
N VAL A 72 -2.56 5.62 -0.36
CA VAL A 72 -3.07 6.33 -1.54
C VAL A 72 -4.37 5.66 -2.01
N GLY A 73 -5.48 6.34 -1.78
CA GLY A 73 -6.84 5.84 -1.91
C GLY A 73 -7.35 5.18 -0.61
N LEU A 74 -8.57 5.52 -0.18
CA LEU A 74 -9.20 5.00 1.04
C LEU A 74 -10.43 4.11 0.76
N GLY A 75 -10.28 3.20 -0.21
CA GLY A 75 -11.27 2.18 -0.52
C GLY A 75 -11.33 1.04 0.51
N HIS A 76 -12.18 0.05 0.25
CA HIS A 76 -12.40 -1.10 1.16
C HIS A 76 -11.10 -1.83 1.56
N ILE A 77 -10.17 -2.05 0.62
CA ILE A 77 -8.87 -2.69 0.92
C ILE A 77 -8.03 -1.83 1.87
N ALA A 78 -7.90 -0.53 1.57
CA ALA A 78 -7.12 0.41 2.38
C ALA A 78 -7.64 0.50 3.81
N GLN A 79 -8.96 0.48 4.01
CA GLN A 79 -9.56 0.48 5.35
C GLN A 79 -9.23 -0.80 6.14
N LEU A 80 -9.20 -1.97 5.49
CA LEU A 80 -8.76 -3.21 6.13
C LEU A 80 -7.27 -3.17 6.49
N VAL A 81 -6.43 -2.69 5.58
CA VAL A 81 -4.99 -2.50 5.81
C VAL A 81 -4.77 -1.56 6.99
N ALA A 82 -5.42 -0.39 7.00
CA ALA A 82 -5.35 0.58 8.09
C ALA A 82 -5.74 -0.05 9.43
N GLY A 83 -6.84 -0.82 9.47
CA GLY A 83 -7.29 -1.52 10.68
C GLY A 83 -6.27 -2.53 11.21
N PHE A 84 -5.63 -3.32 10.33
CA PHE A 84 -4.58 -4.26 10.75
C PHE A 84 -3.34 -3.55 11.25
N LEU A 85 -2.90 -2.50 10.55
CA LEU A 85 -1.70 -1.73 10.89
C LEU A 85 -1.88 -0.94 12.19
N SER A 86 -3.07 -0.42 12.49
CA SER A 86 -3.39 0.18 13.79
C SER A 86 -3.09 -0.76 14.96
N GLY A 87 -3.23 -2.08 14.79
CA GLY A 87 -2.88 -3.08 15.80
C GLY A 87 -1.37 -3.16 16.11
N PHE A 88 -0.52 -2.67 15.22
CA PHE A 88 0.93 -2.55 15.43
C PHE A 88 1.32 -1.20 16.06
N GLY A 89 0.35 -0.30 16.31
CA GLY A 89 0.63 1.04 16.82
C GLY A 89 1.22 1.99 15.78
N THR A 90 0.87 1.82 14.51
CA THR A 90 1.22 2.77 13.43
C THR A 90 0.28 3.98 13.42
N GLU A 91 0.80 5.14 13.03
CA GLU A 91 -0.02 6.26 12.59
C GLU A 91 -0.46 6.04 11.14
N ILE A 92 -1.74 6.28 10.83
CA ILE A 92 -2.28 6.13 9.48
C ILE A 92 -2.68 7.50 8.93
N ILE A 93 -2.09 7.85 7.80
CA ILE A 93 -2.48 9.00 6.98
C ILE A 93 -2.93 8.52 5.60
N PHE A 94 -3.78 9.28 4.92
CA PHE A 94 -4.21 8.90 3.58
C PHE A 94 -4.41 10.10 2.65
N TYR A 95 -4.18 9.87 1.36
CA TYR A 95 -4.55 10.78 0.28
C TYR A 95 -5.61 10.12 -0.58
N ASP A 96 -6.76 10.76 -0.74
CA ASP A 96 -7.79 10.34 -1.68
C ASP A 96 -8.54 11.58 -2.21
N LYS A 97 -8.55 11.75 -3.53
CA LYS A 97 -9.17 12.90 -4.21
C LYS A 97 -10.69 12.96 -4.02
N TYR A 98 -11.34 11.83 -3.81
CA TYR A 98 -12.80 11.70 -3.80
C TYR A 98 -13.39 11.57 -2.39
N VAL A 99 -12.56 11.26 -1.39
CA VAL A 99 -12.98 11.16 0.01
C VAL A 99 -12.73 12.49 0.71
N ALA A 100 -13.75 13.08 1.33
CA ALA A 100 -13.62 14.37 2.01
C ALA A 100 -12.80 14.28 3.31
N GLY A 101 -12.95 13.19 4.06
CA GLY A 101 -12.26 12.93 5.33
C GLY A 101 -12.60 11.55 5.89
N HIS A 102 -12.05 11.21 7.05
CA HIS A 102 -12.31 9.95 7.75
C HIS A 102 -12.27 10.16 9.28
N GLU A 103 -13.08 9.43 10.04
CA GLU A 103 -13.21 9.64 11.49
C GLU A 103 -11.96 9.23 12.29
N ARG A 104 -11.18 8.27 11.76
CA ARG A 104 -10.06 7.63 12.47
C ARG A 104 -8.68 7.88 11.87
N TYR A 105 -8.63 8.29 10.61
CA TYR A 105 -7.38 8.38 9.85
C TYR A 105 -7.26 9.78 9.30
N GLU A 106 -6.07 10.36 9.39
CA GLU A 106 -5.86 11.72 8.93
C GLU A 106 -5.82 11.76 7.40
N LYS A 107 -6.58 12.68 6.81
CA LYS A 107 -6.50 12.96 5.38
C LYS A 107 -5.45 14.04 5.15
N VAL A 108 -4.52 13.79 4.24
CA VAL A 108 -3.59 14.81 3.73
C VAL A 108 -4.09 15.40 2.41
N ASP A 109 -3.69 16.64 2.13
CA ASP A 109 -4.26 17.41 1.02
C ASP A 109 -3.58 17.11 -0.33
N SER A 110 -2.39 16.54 -0.30
CA SER A 110 -1.62 16.22 -1.51
C SER A 110 -0.81 14.93 -1.37
N LEU A 111 -0.43 14.37 -2.52
CA LEU A 111 0.52 13.25 -2.57
C LEU A 111 1.91 13.64 -2.08
N ASP A 112 2.34 14.87 -2.37
CA ASP A 112 3.64 15.36 -1.90
C ASP A 112 3.70 15.39 -0.36
N GLU A 113 2.63 15.85 0.29
CA GLU A 113 2.51 15.82 1.75
C GLU A 113 2.55 14.37 2.28
N LEU A 114 1.80 13.46 1.64
CA LEU A 114 1.82 12.04 2.00
C LEU A 114 3.24 11.46 1.90
N VAL A 115 3.91 11.72 0.79
CA VAL A 115 5.26 11.22 0.50
C VAL A 115 6.27 11.78 1.50
N GLN A 116 6.11 13.04 1.94
CA GLN A 116 6.98 13.69 2.92
C GLN A 116 6.81 13.16 4.36
N ARG A 117 5.60 12.77 4.74
CA ARG A 117 5.29 12.34 6.11
C ARG A 117 5.39 10.83 6.32
N ALA A 118 5.08 10.02 5.30
CA ALA A 118 5.00 8.58 5.45
C ALA A 118 6.39 7.91 5.46
N ASP A 119 6.56 6.95 6.37
CA ASP A 119 7.68 6.00 6.37
C ASP A 119 7.43 4.83 5.40
N VAL A 120 6.15 4.47 5.22
CA VAL A 120 5.70 3.41 4.31
C VAL A 120 4.54 3.95 3.48
N ILE A 121 4.58 3.76 2.17
CA ILE A 121 3.50 4.16 1.26
C ILE A 121 2.91 2.93 0.60
N SER A 122 1.58 2.80 0.65
CA SER A 122 0.85 1.72 -0.01
C SER A 122 -0.23 2.25 -0.95
N LEU A 123 -0.26 1.75 -2.18
CA LEU A 123 -1.17 2.19 -3.24
C LEU A 123 -2.41 1.30 -3.28
N HIS A 124 -3.58 1.90 -3.07
CA HIS A 124 -4.89 1.25 -3.10
C HIS A 124 -5.89 1.94 -4.05
N ALA A 125 -5.43 2.90 -4.83
CA ALA A 125 -6.21 3.56 -5.87
C ALA A 125 -6.43 2.63 -7.08
N ARG A 126 -7.56 2.82 -7.78
CA ARG A 126 -7.79 2.17 -9.08
C ARG A 126 -6.88 2.80 -10.12
N LEU A 127 -6.35 1.99 -11.03
CA LEU A 127 -5.66 2.48 -12.22
C LEU A 127 -6.70 3.08 -13.20
N THR A 128 -6.56 4.37 -13.46
CA THR A 128 -7.32 5.16 -14.43
C THR A 128 -6.34 6.10 -15.15
N PRO A 129 -6.73 6.77 -16.25
CA PRO A 129 -5.86 7.77 -16.88
C PRO A 129 -5.39 8.86 -15.91
N GLU A 130 -6.20 9.20 -14.90
CA GLU A 130 -5.86 10.20 -13.88
C GLU A 130 -4.89 9.69 -12.80
N THR A 131 -4.77 8.38 -12.61
CA THR A 131 -3.90 7.75 -11.61
C THR A 131 -2.73 6.98 -12.24
N GLU A 132 -2.60 7.03 -13.56
CA GLU A 132 -1.43 6.56 -14.26
C GLU A 132 -0.22 7.43 -13.88
N ASN A 133 0.90 6.80 -13.53
CA ASN A 133 2.11 7.48 -13.04
C ASN A 133 1.89 8.41 -11.83
N LEU A 134 0.88 8.10 -11.01
CA LEU A 134 0.54 8.86 -9.79
C LEU A 134 1.74 9.02 -8.85
N ILE A 135 2.53 7.95 -8.69
CA ILE A 135 3.86 7.98 -8.09
C ILE A 135 4.88 7.83 -9.22
N ASN A 136 5.86 8.73 -9.25
CA ASN A 136 6.87 8.80 -10.31
C ASN A 136 8.20 9.31 -9.72
N ALA A 137 9.18 9.57 -10.59
CA ALA A 137 10.52 10.01 -10.18
C ALA A 137 10.53 11.25 -9.27
N HIS A 138 9.57 12.18 -9.42
CA HIS A 138 9.45 13.36 -8.55
C HIS A 138 9.18 13.01 -7.07
N HIS A 139 8.57 11.85 -6.83
CA HIS A 139 8.22 11.36 -5.49
C HIS A 139 9.26 10.39 -4.91
N SER A 140 10.34 10.13 -5.66
CA SER A 140 11.44 9.26 -5.22
C SER A 140 12.43 10.10 -4.41
N ARG A 141 12.58 9.80 -3.12
CA ARG A 141 13.58 10.45 -2.26
C ARG A 141 14.97 9.87 -2.48
#